data_AF-A0A3C0ACQ5-F1
#
_entry.id   AF-A0A3C0ACQ5-F1
#
_cell.length_a   1.000
_cell.length_b   1.000
_cell.length_c   1.000
_cell.angle_alpha   90.00
_cell.angle_beta   90.00
_cell.angle_gamma   90.00
#
_symmetry.space_group_name_H-M   'P 1'
#
loop_
_entity.id
_entity.type
_entity.pdbx_description
1 polymer ?
#
loop_
_entity_poly.entity_id
_entity_poly.type
_entity_poly.pdbx_seq_one_letter_code
_entity_poly.pdbx_strand_id
1 'polypeptide(L)'
;QLRGRVGRGLHRGNCFLFSYTESEDALNRLAVMEQTTDGFEIAEADFQARGPGDIFGTRQHGELPLRVADLKRDEAILQETHAVALRLVERGEFDQPRFAPLKIRVLERFGQLMDLGQSG
;
A
#
# COMPACT_ATOMS: atom_id res chain seq x y z
N GLN A 1 16.21 9.01 0.23
CA GLN A 1 16.40 10.30 -0.48
C GLN A 1 17.73 10.98 -0.15
N LEU A 2 18.02 11.36 1.11
CA LEU A 2 19.27 12.07 1.47
C LEU A 2 20.55 11.29 1.12
N ARG A 3 20.64 10.00 1.47
CA ARG A 3 21.77 9.11 1.11
C ARG A 3 22.10 9.13 -0.39
N GLY A 4 21.09 9.15 -1.26
CA GLY A 4 21.25 9.14 -2.72
C GLY A 4 21.75 10.47 -3.32
N ARG A 5 21.97 11.49 -2.49
CA ARG A 5 22.63 12.74 -2.89
C ARG A 5 24.14 12.72 -2.61
N VAL A 6 24.64 11.72 -1.88
CA VAL A 6 26.05 11.55 -1.53
C VAL A 6 26.76 10.68 -2.57
N GLY A 7 28.01 11.00 -2.92
CA GLY A 7 28.84 10.13 -3.76
C GLY A 7 28.56 10.17 -5.27
N ARG A 8 28.04 11.28 -5.81
CA ARG A 8 27.76 11.45 -7.26
C ARG A 8 28.97 11.88 -8.10
N GLY A 9 30.16 11.98 -7.50
CA GLY A 9 31.39 12.39 -8.15
C GLY A 9 32.40 11.25 -8.26
N LEU A 10 33.64 11.59 -8.62
CA LEU A 10 34.76 10.64 -8.75
C LEU A 10 35.21 10.02 -7.43
N HIS A 11 34.79 10.58 -6.29
CA HIS A 11 35.21 10.14 -4.96
C HIS A 11 34.09 9.39 -4.24
N ARG A 12 34.49 8.35 -3.51
CA ARG A 12 33.58 7.56 -2.66
C ARG A 12 32.97 8.46 -1.59
N GLY A 13 31.64 8.47 -1.50
CA GLY A 13 30.91 9.14 -0.44
C GLY A 13 30.64 8.22 0.74
N ASN A 14 30.70 8.75 1.96
CA ASN A 14 30.30 8.04 3.18
C ASN A 14 29.04 8.71 3.75
N CYS A 15 28.11 7.91 4.25
CA CYS A 15 26.88 8.38 4.89
C CYS A 15 26.85 7.84 6.32
N PHE A 16 26.84 8.74 7.30
CA PHE A 16 26.72 8.40 8.71
C PHE A 16 25.29 8.62 9.17
N LEU A 17 24.74 7.64 9.89
CA LEU A 17 23.37 7.64 10.37
C LEU A 17 23.39 7.84 11.88
N PHE A 18 22.60 8.80 12.38
CA PHE A 18 22.50 9.12 13.80
C PHE A 18 21.03 9.11 14.22
N SER A 19 20.76 8.60 15.41
CA SER A 19 19.45 8.69 16.06
C SER A 19 19.60 9.35 17.43
N TYR A 20 18.66 10.22 17.78
CA TYR A 20 18.52 10.76 19.14
C TYR A 20 17.62 9.90 20.03
N THR A 21 16.97 8.89 19.45
CA THR A 21 16.08 7.95 20.14
C THR A 21 16.64 6.54 20.06
N GLU A 22 16.46 5.78 21.14
CA GLU A 22 16.82 4.37 21.23
C GLU A 22 15.61 3.45 20.98
N SER A 23 14.53 3.98 20.41
CA SER A 23 13.35 3.16 20.09
C SER A 23 13.71 2.07 19.09
N GLU A 24 13.17 0.88 19.32
CA GLU A 24 13.42 -0.30 18.47
C GLU A 24 13.04 -0.04 17.00
N ASP A 25 11.94 0.67 16.75
CA ASP A 25 11.54 1.09 15.40
C ASP A 25 12.59 1.98 14.73
N ALA A 26 13.13 2.97 15.45
CA ALA A 26 14.14 3.86 14.88
C ALA A 26 15.44 3.09 14.58
N LEU A 27 15.87 2.21 15.50
CA LEU A 27 17.06 1.38 15.32
C LEU A 27 16.90 0.38 14.17
N ASN A 28 15.75 -0.27 14.04
CA ASN A 28 15.47 -1.18 12.93
C ASN A 28 15.49 -0.46 11.57
N ARG A 29 14.93 0.74 11.48
CA ARG A 29 14.96 1.54 10.24
C ARG A 29 16.38 1.96 9.86
N LEU A 30 17.23 2.28 10.84
CA LEU A 30 18.64 2.55 10.59
C LEU A 30 19.38 1.29 10.13
N ALA A 31 19.14 0.14 10.76
CA ALA A 31 19.75 -1.12 10.39
C ALA A 31 19.42 -1.53 8.94
N VAL A 32 18.16 -1.38 8.52
CA VAL A 32 17.75 -1.60 7.12
C VAL A 32 18.51 -0.70 6.15
N MET A 33 18.74 0.58 6.51
CA MET A 33 19.51 1.51 5.67
C MET A 33 21.00 1.19 5.58
N GLU A 34 21.56 0.47 6.55
CA GLU A 34 22.95 -0.01 6.56
C GLU A 34 23.09 -1.29 5.72
N GLN A 35 22.13 -2.21 5.81
CA GLN A 35 22.19 -3.53 5.19
C GLN A 35 22.05 -3.49 3.66
N THR A 36 21.29 -2.53 3.11
CA THR A 36 21.05 -2.46 1.67
C THR A 36 21.07 -1.04 1.12
N THR A 37 21.48 -0.94 -0.15
CA THR A 37 21.43 0.29 -0.93
C THR A 37 20.27 0.33 -1.91
N ASP A 38 19.58 -0.79 -2.12
CA ASP A 38 18.42 -0.89 -3.00
C ASP A 38 17.23 -0.11 -2.42
N GLY A 39 16.67 0.80 -3.22
CA GLY A 39 15.53 1.60 -2.80
C GLY A 39 14.24 0.80 -2.63
N PHE A 40 14.07 -0.30 -3.37
CA PHE A 40 12.89 -1.15 -3.30
C PHE A 40 12.88 -2.00 -2.03
N GLU A 41 14.01 -2.62 -1.67
CA GLU A 41 14.13 -3.40 -0.43
C GLU A 41 13.89 -2.55 0.82
N ILE A 42 14.38 -1.30 0.81
CA ILE A 42 14.13 -0.35 1.91
C ILE A 42 12.65 0.02 1.99
N ALA A 43 11.99 0.23 0.85
CA ALA A 43 10.57 0.56 0.81
C ALA A 43 9.71 -0.62 1.31
N GLU A 44 10.06 -1.85 0.93
CA GLU A 44 9.41 -3.06 1.42
C GLU A 44 9.58 -3.21 2.94
N ALA A 45 10.80 -3.09 3.46
CA ALA A 45 11.05 -3.16 4.89
C ALA A 45 10.31 -2.08 5.69
N ASP A 46 10.25 -0.83 5.19
CA ASP A 46 9.49 0.27 5.82
C ASP A 46 7.98 -0.02 5.81
N PHE A 47 7.46 -0.57 4.70
CA PHE A 47 6.07 -1.03 4.60
C PHE A 47 5.76 -2.15 5.60
N GLN A 48 6.66 -3.12 5.74
CA GLN A 48 6.48 -4.22 6.69
C GLN A 48 6.50 -3.75 8.15
N ALA A 49 7.36 -2.79 8.49
CA ALA A 49 7.47 -2.23 9.83
C ALA A 49 6.26 -1.35 10.21
N ARG A 50 5.75 -0.55 9.27
CA ARG A 50 4.62 0.36 9.49
C ARG A 50 3.25 -0.30 9.32
N GLY A 51 3.20 -1.45 8.64
CA GLY A 51 1.96 -2.05 8.19
C GLY A 51 1.29 -1.22 7.07
N PRO A 52 0.07 -1.57 6.66
CA PRO A 52 -0.63 -0.94 5.52
C PRO A 52 -1.12 0.50 5.78
N GLY A 53 -0.72 1.10 6.90
CA GLY A 53 -1.04 2.47 7.24
C GLY A 53 -0.41 3.47 6.27
N ASP A 54 -1.29 4.28 5.66
CA ASP A 54 -0.99 5.47 4.87
C ASP A 54 -0.45 5.28 3.44
N ILE A 55 -0.98 4.30 2.69
CA ILE A 55 -0.72 4.17 1.24
C ILE A 55 -1.33 5.36 0.45
N PHE A 56 -2.33 6.06 0.99
CA PHE A 56 -3.13 7.04 0.23
C PHE A 56 -3.15 8.48 0.81
N GLY A 57 -2.28 8.82 1.75
CA GLY A 57 -1.80 10.19 2.03
C GLY A 57 -2.83 11.31 2.27
N THR A 58 -4.11 11.01 2.49
CA THR A 58 -5.16 12.07 2.56
C THR A 58 -6.29 11.80 3.55
N ARG A 59 -6.14 10.89 4.52
CA ARG A 59 -7.10 10.82 5.63
C ARG A 59 -6.54 10.16 6.89
N GLN A 60 -6.28 11.00 7.89
CA GLN A 60 -6.34 10.63 9.28
C GLN A 60 -7.72 10.02 9.56
N HIS A 61 -7.76 8.85 10.19
CA HIS A 61 -8.95 8.19 10.71
C HIS A 61 -10.02 7.80 9.68
N GLY A 62 -9.78 6.68 9.02
CA GLY A 62 -10.84 5.79 8.59
C GLY A 62 -10.24 4.40 8.55
N GLU A 63 -10.63 3.53 9.48
CA GLU A 63 -10.39 2.11 9.30
C GLU A 63 -10.85 1.76 7.88
N LEU A 64 -9.96 1.16 7.08
CA LEU A 64 -10.40 0.45 5.89
C LEU A 64 -11.57 -0.43 6.34
N PRO A 65 -12.72 -0.48 5.64
CA PRO A 65 -13.81 -1.37 6.01
C PRO A 65 -13.43 -2.84 5.76
N LEU A 66 -12.15 -3.19 5.77
CA LEU A 66 -11.61 -4.53 5.79
C LEU A 66 -11.76 -5.07 7.22
N ARG A 67 -12.98 -5.50 7.58
CA ARG A 67 -13.29 -6.03 8.92
C ARG A 67 -12.38 -7.20 9.35
N VAL A 68 -11.77 -7.93 8.41
CA VAL A 68 -11.04 -9.21 8.66
C VAL A 68 -9.94 -9.52 7.62
N ALA A 69 -9.46 -8.55 6.82
CA ALA A 69 -8.46 -8.84 5.78
C ALA A 69 -7.06 -8.47 6.26
N ASP A 70 -6.14 -9.44 6.25
CA ASP A 70 -4.71 -9.22 6.45
C ASP A 70 -4.07 -9.15 5.08
N LEU A 71 -3.59 -7.97 4.69
CA LEU A 71 -3.06 -7.72 3.34
C LEU A 71 -1.83 -8.57 3.00
N LYS A 72 -1.08 -9.06 4.00
CA LYS A 72 0.05 -9.98 3.76
C LYS A 72 -0.41 -11.42 3.65
N ARG A 73 -1.28 -11.88 4.56
CA ARG A 73 -1.82 -13.25 4.49
C ARG A 73 -2.67 -13.46 3.24
N ASP A 74 -3.45 -12.45 2.89
CA ASP A 74 -4.50 -12.54 1.87
C ASP A 74 -4.02 -11.98 0.51
N GLU A 75 -2.71 -11.71 0.34
CA GLU A 75 -2.14 -11.15 -0.89
C GLU A 75 -2.52 -11.95 -2.13
N ALA A 76 -2.33 -13.27 -2.09
CA ALA A 76 -2.58 -14.15 -3.24
C ALA A 76 -4.05 -14.14 -3.67
N ILE A 77 -4.98 -14.20 -2.70
CA ILE A 77 -6.41 -14.17 -3.00
C ILE A 77 -6.89 -12.79 -3.44
N LEU A 78 -6.27 -11.72 -2.94
CA LEU A 78 -6.54 -10.34 -3.39
C LEU A 78 -6.10 -10.13 -4.83
N GLN A 79 -4.90 -10.59 -5.20
CA GLN A 79 -4.38 -10.56 -6.58
C GLN A 79 -5.30 -11.31 -7.54
N GLU A 80 -5.70 -12.53 -7.19
CA GLU A 80 -6.61 -13.34 -8.00
C GLU A 80 -7.98 -12.66 -8.17
N THR A 81 -8.57 -12.21 -7.06
CA THR A 81 -9.88 -11.55 -7.06
C THR A 81 -9.86 -10.27 -7.88
N HIS A 82 -8.78 -9.48 -7.77
CA HIS A 82 -8.60 -8.26 -8.56
C HIS A 82 -8.54 -8.56 -10.06
N ALA A 83 -7.78 -9.58 -10.46
CA ALA A 83 -7.70 -9.99 -11.87
C ALA A 83 -9.06 -10.47 -12.41
N VAL A 84 -9.84 -11.21 -11.61
CA VAL A 84 -11.20 -11.63 -11.98
C VAL A 84 -12.13 -10.43 -12.11
N ALA A 85 -12.13 -9.52 -11.13
CA ALA A 85 -12.97 -8.33 -11.12
C ALA A 85 -12.69 -7.43 -12.33
N LEU A 86 -11.42 -7.22 -12.68
CA LEU A 86 -11.03 -6.43 -13.85
C LEU A 86 -11.58 -7.05 -15.14
N ARG A 87 -11.38 -8.36 -15.35
CA ARG A 87 -11.92 -9.07 -16.52
C ARG A 87 -13.44 -8.96 -16.60
N LEU A 88 -14.12 -9.01 -15.46
CA LEU A 88 -15.57 -8.93 -15.39
C LEU A 88 -16.09 -7.55 -15.83
N VAL A 89 -15.38 -6.48 -15.45
CA VAL A 89 -15.68 -5.11 -15.86
C VAL A 89 -15.33 -4.88 -17.32
N GLU A 90 -14.13 -5.27 -17.76
CA GLU A 90 -13.65 -5.10 -19.14
C GLU A 90 -14.56 -5.78 -20.17
N ARG A 91 -15.13 -6.94 -19.82
CA ARG A 91 -16.05 -7.66 -20.70
C ARG A 91 -17.49 -7.14 -20.64
N GLY A 92 -17.77 -6.12 -19.82
CA GLY A 92 -19.13 -5.63 -19.58
C GLY A 92 -20.05 -6.66 -18.92
N GLU A 93 -19.47 -7.72 -18.35
CA GLU A 93 -20.24 -8.79 -17.72
C GLU A 93 -20.79 -8.36 -16.36
N PHE A 94 -20.14 -7.40 -15.70
CA PHE A 94 -20.56 -6.90 -14.39
C PHE A 94 -21.96 -6.29 -14.38
N ASP A 95 -22.43 -5.75 -15.51
CA ASP A 95 -23.77 -5.19 -15.65
C ASP A 95 -24.86 -6.24 -15.92
N GLN A 96 -24.49 -7.52 -16.06
CA GLN A 96 -25.46 -8.57 -16.28
C GLN A 96 -26.31 -8.83 -15.01
N PRO A 97 -27.59 -9.24 -15.17
CA PRO A 97 -28.50 -9.46 -14.04
C PRO A 97 -27.96 -10.41 -12.96
N ARG A 98 -27.15 -11.40 -13.35
CA ARG A 98 -26.54 -12.37 -12.42
C ARG A 98 -25.61 -11.73 -11.37
N PHE A 99 -25.07 -10.54 -11.64
CA PHE A 99 -24.21 -9.80 -10.71
C PHE A 99 -24.92 -8.63 -10.03
N ALA A 100 -26.22 -8.42 -10.26
CA ALA A 100 -26.98 -7.35 -9.61
C ALA A 100 -26.83 -7.34 -8.08
N PRO A 101 -26.86 -8.48 -7.36
CA PRO A 101 -26.63 -8.48 -5.92
C PRO A 101 -25.22 -8.02 -5.52
N LEU A 102 -24.20 -8.39 -6.31
CA LEU A 102 -22.82 -7.95 -6.08
C LEU A 102 -22.67 -6.45 -6.30
N LYS A 103 -23.29 -5.91 -7.36
CA LYS A 103 -23.29 -4.49 -7.69
C LYS A 103 -23.90 -3.64 -6.58
N ILE A 104 -25.04 -4.07 -6.02
CA ILE A 104 -25.66 -3.42 -4.85
C ILE A 104 -24.66 -3.36 -3.69
N ARG A 105 -24.01 -4.48 -3.36
CA ARG A 105 -23.08 -4.56 -2.23
C ARG A 105 -21.83 -3.70 -2.42
N VAL A 106 -21.32 -3.59 -3.65
CA VAL A 106 -20.20 -2.71 -3.98
C VAL A 106 -20.59 -1.25 -3.79
N LEU A 107 -21.77 -0.84 -4.28
CA LEU A 107 -22.27 0.53 -4.15
C LEU A 107 -22.58 0.90 -2.69
N GLU A 108 -23.20 0.00 -1.92
CA GLU A 108 -23.46 0.21 -0.49
C GLU A 108 -22.18 0.42 0.31
N ARG A 109 -21.12 -0.35 0.00
CA ARG A 109 -19.89 -0.37 0.80
C ARG A 109 -18.86 0.67 0.37
N PHE A 110 -18.79 0.98 -0.93
CA PHE A 110 -17.74 1.82 -1.51
C PHE A 110 -18.27 3.04 -2.24
N GLY A 111 -19.59 3.21 -2.41
CA GLY A 111 -20.18 4.37 -3.10
C GLY A 111 -19.79 5.71 -2.45
N GLN A 112 -19.80 5.78 -1.12
CA GLN A 112 -19.35 6.96 -0.37
C GLN A 112 -17.83 7.20 -0.47
N LEU A 113 -17.03 6.13 -0.60
CA LEU A 113 -15.56 6.23 -0.65
C LEU A 113 -15.06 6.72 -2.02
N MET A 114 -15.77 6.35 -3.09
CA MET A 114 -15.36 6.62 -4.47
C MET A 114 -16.00 7.89 -5.07
N ASP A 115 -16.79 8.64 -4.31
CA ASP A 115 -17.57 9.79 -4.81
C ASP A 115 -18.33 9.45 -6.12
N LEU A 116 -18.79 8.20 -6.23
CA LEU A 116 -19.57 7.73 -7.36
C LEU A 116 -20.96 8.34 -7.21
N GLY A 117 -21.13 9.52 -7.79
CA GLY A 117 -22.40 10.22 -7.81
C GLY A 117 -23.52 9.26 -8.20
N GLN A 118 -24.54 9.17 -7.35
CA GLN A 118 -25.80 8.49 -7.65
C GLN A 118 -26.42 9.16 -8.87
N SER A 119 -26.01 8.73 -10.06
CA SER A 119 -26.68 9.06 -11.30
C SER A 119 -27.83 8.05 -11.42
N GLY A 120 -29.05 8.58 -11.38
CA GLY A 120 -30.30 7.83 -11.28
C GLY A 120 -30.62 6.92 -12.45
#